data_AF-A0A973J1V0-F1
#
_entry.id   AF-A0A973J1V0-F1
#
_cell.length_a   1.000
_cell.length_b   1.000
_cell.length_c   1.000
_cell.angle_alpha   90.00
_cell.angle_beta   90.00
_cell.angle_gamma   90.00
#
_symmetry.space_group_name_H-M   'P 1'
#
loop_
_entity.id
_entity.type
_entity.pdbx_description
1 polymer ?
#
loop_
_entity_poly.entity_id
_entity_poly.type
_entity_poly.pdbx_seq_one_letter_code
_entity_poly.pdbx_strand_id
1 'polypeptide(L)'
;MQNSWNDADLQSSIQEFSGTPELAAELAELVYVSRLLGSENSLVMHGGGNTSVKCELVDMVGNRVDVLLIKASGVDLSRVTGHDYTPVKLAPLRNLGHLFKENDRISDEELQRFSTKEFKHILLLNLFSLTDHIAEKRLTPSIETLLHAFLPHRYILHTHSLALLTLSNQPDGETICREVLGTGFGSVPYIKPGLHLALSALDAYEKHREIEGLVLQKHG
;
A
#
# COMPACT_ATOMS: atom_id res chain seq x y z
N MET A 1 -16.34 5.27 -15.81
CA MET A 1 -14.94 5.66 -15.59
C MET A 1 -14.14 5.20 -16.80
N GLN A 2 -13.17 5.98 -17.28
CA GLN A 2 -12.31 5.60 -18.42
C GLN A 2 -10.97 5.10 -17.87
N ASN A 3 -10.38 4.10 -18.52
CA ASN A 3 -9.01 3.69 -18.23
C ASN A 3 -8.04 4.63 -18.96
N SER A 4 -7.28 5.42 -18.20
CA SER A 4 -6.33 6.41 -18.73
C SER A 4 -4.91 5.86 -18.91
N TRP A 5 -4.71 4.53 -18.79
CA TRP A 5 -3.42 3.90 -19.02
C TRP A 5 -2.95 4.08 -20.47
N ASN A 6 -1.69 4.45 -20.65
CA ASN A 6 -1.04 4.63 -21.94
C ASN A 6 0.42 4.18 -21.89
N ASP A 7 0.78 3.20 -22.71
CA ASP A 7 2.13 2.63 -22.71
C ASP A 7 3.22 3.64 -23.13
N ALA A 8 2.91 4.58 -24.03
CA ALA A 8 3.87 5.60 -24.45
C ALA A 8 4.15 6.62 -23.33
N ASP A 9 3.13 6.99 -22.56
CA ASP A 9 3.28 7.87 -21.39
C ASP A 9 4.08 7.17 -20.28
N LEU A 10 3.85 5.86 -20.08
CA LEU A 10 4.65 5.05 -19.16
C LEU A 10 6.12 5.04 -19.57
N GLN A 11 6.43 4.76 -20.85
CA GLN A 11 7.81 4.76 -21.34
C GLN A 11 8.47 6.13 -21.16
N SER A 12 7.73 7.22 -21.37
CA SER A 12 8.21 8.57 -21.13
C SER A 12 8.53 8.81 -19.64
N SER A 13 7.67 8.32 -18.74
CA SER A 13 7.90 8.36 -17.29
C SER A 13 9.13 7.54 -16.87
N ILE A 14 9.35 6.36 -17.46
CA ILE A 14 10.55 5.56 -17.19
C ILE A 14 11.81 6.29 -17.70
N GLN A 15 11.74 6.90 -18.89
CA GLN A 15 12.86 7.64 -19.47
C GLN A 15 13.29 8.83 -18.60
N GLU A 16 12.33 9.59 -18.04
CA GLU A 16 12.60 10.69 -17.10
C GLU A 16 13.41 10.22 -15.87
N PHE A 17 13.15 9.00 -15.40
CA PHE A 17 13.84 8.40 -14.25
C PHE A 17 15.20 7.76 -14.59
N SER A 18 15.51 7.53 -15.87
CA SER A 18 16.81 6.96 -16.27
C SER A 18 18.02 7.83 -15.91
N GLY A 19 17.79 9.13 -15.62
CA GLY A 19 18.82 10.07 -15.19
C GLY A 19 19.23 9.95 -13.71
N THR A 20 18.51 9.14 -12.93
CA THR A 20 18.73 8.92 -11.49
C THR A 20 18.98 7.44 -11.22
N PRO A 21 20.24 6.96 -11.32
CA PRO A 21 20.60 5.54 -11.19
C PRO A 21 20.16 4.87 -9.88
N GLU A 22 19.87 5.67 -8.85
CA GLU A 22 19.41 5.23 -7.53
C GLU A 22 17.93 4.82 -7.51
N LEU A 23 17.13 5.20 -8.52
CA LEU A 23 15.68 4.95 -8.57
C LEU A 23 15.39 3.81 -9.55
N ALA A 24 14.85 2.70 -9.02
CA ALA A 24 14.54 1.50 -9.78
C ALA A 24 13.44 1.74 -10.83
N ALA A 25 13.47 1.02 -11.97
CA ALA A 25 12.46 1.15 -13.03
C ALA A 25 11.03 0.95 -12.51
N GLU A 26 10.89 0.03 -11.55
CA GLU A 26 9.67 -0.26 -10.80
C GLU A 26 9.06 0.98 -10.12
N LEU A 27 9.90 1.89 -9.64
CA LEU A 27 9.45 3.11 -8.98
C LEU A 27 8.91 4.11 -10.00
N ALA A 28 9.49 4.16 -11.20
CA ALA A 28 8.94 5.00 -12.27
C ALA A 28 7.56 4.51 -12.72
N GLU A 29 7.37 3.19 -12.85
CA GLU A 29 6.07 2.57 -13.11
C GLU A 29 5.06 2.91 -11.99
N LEU A 30 5.49 2.81 -10.73
CA LEU A 30 4.66 3.14 -9.57
C LEU A 30 4.26 4.61 -9.55
N VAL A 31 5.19 5.53 -9.85
CA VAL A 31 4.93 6.96 -9.91
C VAL A 31 3.91 7.27 -11.01
N TYR A 32 4.06 6.64 -12.18
CA TYR A 32 3.11 6.78 -13.28
C TYR A 32 1.69 6.37 -12.88
N VAL A 33 1.51 5.14 -12.39
CA VAL A 33 0.16 4.65 -12.01
C VAL A 33 -0.43 5.45 -10.84
N SER A 34 0.41 5.89 -9.91
CA SER A 34 -0.02 6.72 -8.79
C SER A 34 -0.57 8.08 -9.25
N ARG A 35 0.09 8.72 -10.23
CA ARG A 35 -0.39 9.97 -10.81
C ARG A 35 -1.69 9.76 -11.60
N LEU A 36 -1.83 8.66 -12.33
CA LEU A 36 -3.10 8.31 -12.99
C LEU A 36 -4.24 8.19 -11.97
N LEU A 37 -4.05 7.40 -10.92
CA LEU A 37 -5.05 7.23 -9.86
C LEU A 37 -5.37 8.54 -9.16
N GLY A 38 -4.35 9.32 -8.80
CA GLY A 38 -4.52 10.60 -8.13
C GLY A 38 -5.16 11.68 -9.00
N SER A 39 -5.03 11.60 -10.32
CA SER A 39 -5.68 12.53 -11.25
C SER A 39 -7.20 12.33 -11.35
N GLU A 40 -7.69 11.16 -10.94
CA GLU A 40 -9.12 10.83 -10.90
C GLU A 40 -9.69 11.05 -9.50
N ASN A 41 -10.32 12.22 -9.30
CA ASN A 41 -10.90 12.63 -8.02
C ASN A 41 -11.93 11.64 -7.46
N SER A 42 -12.58 10.84 -8.31
CA SER A 42 -13.53 9.82 -7.85
C SER A 42 -12.87 8.55 -7.30
N LEU A 43 -11.58 8.32 -7.59
CA LEU A 43 -10.78 7.22 -7.03
C LEU A 43 -10.03 7.63 -5.77
N VAL A 44 -9.52 8.87 -5.73
CA VAL A 44 -8.71 9.37 -4.61
C VAL A 44 -9.29 10.67 -4.10
N MET A 45 -9.94 10.63 -2.93
CA MET A 45 -10.46 11.82 -2.26
C MET A 45 -9.46 12.38 -1.23
N HIS A 46 -9.26 13.70 -1.25
CA HIS A 46 -8.57 14.49 -0.20
C HIS A 46 -7.16 14.00 0.19
N GLY A 47 -6.38 13.47 -0.75
CA GLY A 47 -5.03 12.94 -0.48
C GLY A 47 -5.00 11.57 0.20
N GLY A 48 -6.13 10.87 0.21
CA GLY A 48 -6.24 9.46 0.60
C GLY A 48 -5.58 8.51 -0.42
N GLY A 49 -5.76 7.21 -0.21
CA GLY A 49 -5.12 6.19 -1.04
C GLY A 49 -3.61 6.07 -0.81
N ASN A 50 -3.07 4.90 -1.08
CA ASN A 50 -1.66 4.59 -0.93
C ASN A 50 -1.22 3.62 -2.02
N THR A 51 0.02 3.76 -2.45
CA THR A 51 0.59 2.93 -3.51
C THR A 51 1.97 2.45 -3.06
N SER A 52 2.31 1.23 -3.46
CA SER A 52 3.63 0.68 -3.19
C SER A 52 4.11 -0.29 -4.27
N VAL A 53 5.42 -0.48 -4.31
CA VAL A 53 6.06 -1.53 -5.09
C VAL A 53 7.08 -2.28 -4.24
N LYS A 54 7.13 -3.60 -4.43
CA LYS A 54 8.15 -4.49 -3.89
C LYS A 54 9.29 -4.62 -4.90
N CYS A 55 10.51 -4.37 -4.46
CA CYS A 55 11.71 -4.49 -5.28
C CYS A 55 12.93 -4.85 -4.41
N GLU A 56 14.04 -5.12 -5.07
CA GLU A 56 15.32 -5.35 -4.40
C GLU A 56 16.18 -4.09 -4.52
N LEU A 57 16.77 -3.64 -3.41
CA LEU A 57 17.78 -2.59 -3.41
C LEU A 57 19.11 -3.12 -2.89
N VAL A 58 20.20 -2.44 -3.24
CA VAL A 58 21.55 -2.76 -2.79
C VAL A 58 21.98 -1.74 -1.73
N ASP A 59 22.38 -2.21 -0.55
CA ASP A 59 22.84 -1.33 0.52
C ASP A 59 24.28 -0.83 0.29
N MET A 60 24.75 0.04 1.19
CA MET A 60 26.06 0.70 1.07
C MET A 60 27.25 -0.26 1.07
N VAL A 61 27.07 -1.50 1.52
CA VAL A 61 28.11 -2.53 1.57
C VAL A 61 27.88 -3.65 0.56
N GLY A 62 26.89 -3.50 -0.34
CA GLY A 62 26.62 -4.42 -1.44
C GLY A 62 25.60 -5.52 -1.14
N ASN A 63 24.91 -5.51 0.00
CA ASN A 63 23.88 -6.51 0.27
C ASN A 63 22.61 -6.20 -0.51
N ARG A 64 22.04 -7.23 -1.13
CA ARG A 64 20.71 -7.21 -1.74
C ARG A 64 19.65 -7.36 -0.66
N VAL A 65 18.68 -6.45 -0.64
CA VAL A 65 17.61 -6.40 0.37
C VAL A 65 16.27 -6.19 -0.31
N ASP A 66 15.31 -7.07 -0.01
CA ASP A 66 13.91 -6.88 -0.36
C ASP A 66 13.33 -5.68 0.40
N VAL A 67 12.82 -4.70 -0.34
CA VAL A 67 12.19 -3.50 0.20
C VAL A 67 10.79 -3.30 -0.37
N LEU A 68 9.98 -2.59 0.40
CA LEU A 68 8.75 -1.98 -0.03
C LEU A 68 8.99 -0.49 -0.19
N LEU A 69 8.90 0.01 -1.42
CA LEU A 69 8.81 1.43 -1.71
C LEU A 69 7.35 1.82 -1.55
N ILE A 70 7.01 2.56 -0.50
CA ILE A 70 5.64 2.96 -0.20
C ILE A 70 5.51 4.48 -0.11
N LYS A 71 4.41 5.00 -0.65
CA LYS A 71 4.11 6.44 -0.60
C LYS A 71 4.16 6.95 0.83
N ALA A 72 4.83 8.08 1.03
CA ALA A 72 4.85 8.77 2.31
C ALA A 72 3.46 9.26 2.73
N SER A 73 3.21 9.27 4.04
CA SER A 73 1.98 9.79 4.61
C SER A 73 1.79 11.28 4.28
N GLY A 74 0.60 11.66 3.82
CA GLY A 74 0.25 13.05 3.51
C GLY A 74 0.70 13.56 2.14
N VAL A 75 1.36 12.73 1.32
CA VAL A 75 1.68 13.07 -0.07
C VAL A 75 0.50 12.77 -0.99
N ASP A 76 0.17 13.74 -1.85
CA ASP A 76 -0.86 13.65 -2.88
C ASP A 76 -0.40 12.75 -4.04
N LEU A 77 -1.20 11.74 -4.36
CA LEU A 77 -0.93 10.78 -5.45
C LEU A 77 -0.79 11.48 -6.81
N SER A 78 -1.58 12.53 -7.07
CA SER A 78 -1.58 13.23 -8.37
C SER A 78 -0.27 13.96 -8.67
N ARG A 79 0.53 14.24 -7.63
CA ARG A 79 1.76 15.04 -7.70
C ARG A 79 2.99 14.32 -7.17
N VAL A 80 2.86 13.03 -6.85
CA VAL A 80 3.95 12.24 -6.26
C VAL A 80 5.16 12.18 -7.20
N THR A 81 6.36 12.17 -6.62
CA THR A 81 7.64 11.97 -7.29
C THR A 81 8.33 10.72 -6.75
N GLY A 82 9.42 10.27 -7.38
CA GLY A 82 10.20 9.14 -6.87
C GLY A 82 10.71 9.33 -5.44
N HIS A 83 11.01 10.58 -5.06
CA HIS A 83 11.51 10.91 -3.73
C HIS A 83 10.45 10.82 -2.63
N ASP A 84 9.16 10.80 -2.99
CA ASP A 84 8.06 10.75 -2.03
C ASP A 84 7.71 9.32 -1.59
N TYR A 85 8.48 8.32 -2.04
CA TYR A 85 8.37 6.94 -1.60
C TYR A 85 9.46 6.61 -0.58
N THR A 86 9.03 6.11 0.59
CA THR A 86 9.93 5.69 1.65
C THR A 86 10.25 4.20 1.50
N PRO A 87 11.54 3.80 1.43
CA PRO A 87 11.92 2.40 1.34
C PRO A 87 11.93 1.75 2.72
N VAL A 88 11.13 0.70 2.91
CA VAL A 88 11.06 -0.07 4.17
C VAL A 88 11.45 -1.53 3.92
N LYS A 89 12.33 -2.09 4.75
CA LYS A 89 12.76 -3.50 4.63
C LYS A 89 11.56 -4.44 4.78
N LEU A 90 11.37 -5.36 3.83
CA LEU A 90 10.21 -6.27 3.82
C LEU A 90 10.30 -7.40 4.83
N ALA A 91 11.47 -8.02 5.00
CA ALA A 91 11.62 -9.20 5.84
C ALA A 91 11.14 -8.99 7.29
N PRO A 92 11.51 -7.89 7.99
CA PRO A 92 11.00 -7.63 9.34
C PRO A 92 9.48 -7.48 9.41
N LEU A 93 8.86 -6.86 8.39
CA LEU A 93 7.40 -6.72 8.33
C LEU A 93 6.72 -8.07 8.11
N ARG A 94 7.22 -8.89 7.18
CA ARG A 94 6.68 -10.23 6.95
C ARG A 94 6.80 -11.11 8.20
N ASN A 95 7.94 -11.06 8.88
CA ASN A 95 8.15 -11.79 10.14
C ASN A 95 7.14 -11.34 11.22
N LEU A 96 6.81 -10.05 11.28
CA LEU A 96 5.74 -9.55 12.15
C LEU A 96 4.40 -10.21 11.78
N GLY A 97 4.04 -10.24 10.51
CA GLY A 97 2.82 -10.92 10.03
C GLY A 97 2.76 -12.39 10.44
N HIS A 98 3.85 -13.14 10.21
CA HIS A 98 3.97 -14.55 10.62
C HIS A 98 3.81 -14.74 12.13
N LEU A 99 4.49 -13.92 12.94
CA LEU A 99 4.42 -13.99 14.40
C LEU A 99 2.98 -13.82 14.91
N PHE A 100 2.23 -12.88 14.34
CA PHE A 100 0.85 -12.63 14.76
C PHE A 100 -0.15 -13.65 14.22
N LYS A 101 0.15 -14.29 13.10
CA LYS A 101 -0.69 -15.32 12.50
C LYS A 101 -0.54 -16.69 13.15
N GLU A 102 0.69 -17.06 13.54
CA GLU A 102 0.99 -18.36 14.16
C GLU A 102 0.69 -18.41 15.66
N ASN A 103 0.44 -17.26 16.29
CA ASN A 103 0.25 -17.18 17.73
C ASN A 103 -1.24 -17.09 18.08
N ASP A 104 -1.88 -18.26 18.22
CA ASP A 104 -3.27 -18.44 18.66
C ASP A 104 -3.59 -17.81 20.04
N ARG A 105 -2.56 -17.31 20.75
CA ARG A 105 -2.69 -16.71 22.09
C ARG A 105 -2.79 -15.19 22.07
N ILE A 106 -2.63 -14.55 20.90
CA ILE A 106 -2.76 -13.09 20.81
C ILE A 106 -4.25 -12.75 20.75
N SER A 107 -4.73 -12.09 21.80
CA SER A 107 -6.10 -11.61 21.88
C SER A 107 -6.35 -10.45 20.92
N ASP A 108 -7.62 -10.24 20.53
CA ASP A 108 -8.04 -9.05 19.77
C ASP A 108 -7.67 -7.74 20.48
N GLU A 109 -7.63 -7.76 21.82
CA GLU A 109 -7.18 -6.62 22.62
C GLU A 109 -5.68 -6.35 22.44
N GLU A 110 -4.83 -7.38 22.35
CA GLU A 110 -3.40 -7.23 22.08
C GLU A 110 -3.13 -6.77 20.65
N LEU A 111 -3.89 -7.27 19.67
CA LEU A 111 -3.85 -6.78 18.28
C LEU A 111 -4.26 -5.31 18.17
N GLN A 112 -5.27 -4.87 18.94
CA GLN A 112 -5.68 -3.47 19.00
C GLN A 112 -4.70 -2.61 19.81
N ARG A 113 -4.06 -3.20 20.83
CA ARG A 113 -3.07 -2.52 21.67
C ARG A 113 -1.75 -2.29 20.94
N PHE A 114 -1.45 -3.06 19.89
CA PHE A 114 -0.38 -2.75 18.95
C PHE A 114 -0.62 -1.36 18.35
N SER A 115 -0.06 -0.38 19.04
CA SER A 115 -0.46 1.01 18.91
C SER A 115 0.10 1.59 17.63
N THR A 116 -0.54 2.63 17.11
CA THR A 116 0.03 3.44 16.01
C THR A 116 1.47 3.90 16.30
N LYS A 117 1.84 4.04 17.59
CA LYS A 117 3.19 4.42 18.02
C LYS A 117 4.20 3.29 17.82
N GLU A 118 3.93 2.09 18.31
CA GLU A 118 4.80 0.92 18.11
C GLU A 118 4.96 0.60 16.64
N PHE A 119 3.87 0.71 15.88
CA PHE A 119 3.91 0.52 14.45
C PHE A 119 4.83 1.53 13.75
N LYS A 120 4.68 2.82 14.05
CA LYS A 120 5.57 3.86 13.52
C LYS A 120 7.03 3.61 13.89
N HIS A 121 7.32 3.13 15.10
CA HIS A 121 8.68 2.78 15.48
C HIS A 121 9.23 1.63 14.63
N ILE A 122 8.48 0.55 14.42
CA ILE A 122 8.92 -0.55 13.55
C ILE A 122 9.20 -0.04 12.14
N LEU A 123 8.33 0.80 11.58
CA LEU A 123 8.53 1.36 10.25
C LEU A 123 9.81 2.20 10.16
N LEU A 124 10.04 3.09 11.13
CA LEU A 124 11.23 3.95 11.16
C LEU A 124 12.52 3.16 11.38
N LEU A 125 12.51 2.16 12.27
CA LEU A 125 13.66 1.28 12.52
C LEU A 125 14.03 0.42 11.30
N ASN A 126 13.05 0.17 10.42
CA ASN A 126 13.23 -0.65 9.23
C ASN A 126 13.28 0.18 7.94
N LEU A 127 13.48 1.49 8.01
CA LEU A 127 13.85 2.28 6.84
C LEU A 127 15.15 1.71 6.24
N PHE A 128 15.13 1.48 4.94
CA PHE A 128 16.30 0.97 4.22
C PHE A 128 17.34 2.07 4.05
N SER A 129 16.90 3.27 3.70
CA SER A 129 17.74 4.46 3.57
C SER A 129 17.00 5.71 4.04
N LEU A 130 17.76 6.71 4.48
CA LEU A 130 17.27 8.03 4.86
C LEU A 130 17.86 9.04 3.88
N THR A 131 17.10 9.44 2.87
CA THR A 131 17.53 10.46 1.90
C THR A 131 17.34 11.87 2.48
N ASP A 132 18.05 12.84 1.93
CA ASP A 132 17.91 14.26 2.32
C ASP A 132 16.46 14.72 2.17
N HIS A 133 15.78 14.35 1.07
CA HIS A 133 14.36 14.67 0.87
C HIS A 133 13.45 14.09 1.96
N ILE A 134 13.67 12.83 2.37
CA ILE A 134 12.91 12.22 3.48
C ILE A 134 13.15 13.00 4.77
N ALA A 135 14.40 13.36 5.07
CA ALA A 135 14.75 14.09 6.28
C ALA A 135 14.18 15.52 6.30
N GLU A 136 14.38 16.28 5.22
CA GLU A 136 13.94 17.67 5.08
C GLU A 136 12.41 17.81 5.14
N LYS A 137 11.70 16.93 4.42
CA LYS A 137 10.23 16.93 4.39
C LYS A 137 9.62 16.18 5.57
N ARG A 138 10.43 15.54 6.42
CA ARG A 138 9.99 14.67 7.52
C ARG A 138 9.00 13.62 7.05
N LEU A 139 9.29 12.99 5.91
CA LEU A 139 8.45 11.95 5.35
C LEU A 139 8.43 10.74 6.28
N THR A 140 7.24 10.18 6.46
CA THR A 140 7.05 8.95 7.22
C THR A 140 6.33 7.94 6.35
N PRO A 141 6.68 6.64 6.43
CA PRO A 141 5.96 5.61 5.68
C PRO A 141 4.48 5.61 6.06
N SER A 142 3.61 5.25 5.11
CA SER A 142 2.17 5.21 5.35
C SER A 142 1.80 4.31 6.54
N ILE A 143 0.73 4.69 7.26
CA ILE A 143 0.15 3.85 8.31
C ILE A 143 -0.47 2.53 7.78
N GLU A 144 -0.62 2.40 6.46
CA GLU A 144 -1.13 1.19 5.80
C GLU A 144 -0.01 0.28 5.32
N THR A 145 1.25 0.56 5.67
CA THR A 145 2.41 -0.20 5.20
C THR A 145 2.29 -1.72 5.40
N LEU A 146 1.65 -2.20 6.47
CA LEU A 146 1.45 -3.65 6.68
C LEU A 146 0.50 -4.27 5.65
N LEU A 147 -0.58 -3.59 5.28
CA LEU A 147 -1.51 -4.06 4.23
C LEU A 147 -0.73 -4.32 2.94
N HIS A 148 0.11 -3.35 2.56
CA HIS A 148 0.95 -3.44 1.37
C HIS A 148 2.06 -4.49 1.50
N ALA A 149 2.65 -4.66 2.68
CA ALA A 149 3.75 -5.59 2.91
C ALA A 149 3.28 -7.06 2.93
N PHE A 150 2.08 -7.33 3.45
CA PHE A 150 1.57 -8.70 3.65
C PHE A 150 1.01 -9.30 2.36
N LEU A 151 0.36 -8.50 1.52
CA LEU A 151 -0.12 -8.98 0.22
C LEU A 151 1.07 -9.33 -0.69
N PRO A 152 1.06 -10.47 -1.41
CA PRO A 152 2.24 -10.97 -2.10
C PRO A 152 2.54 -10.27 -3.43
N HIS A 153 1.56 -9.54 -3.98
CA HIS A 153 1.69 -8.89 -5.28
C HIS A 153 2.79 -7.82 -5.27
N ARG A 154 3.46 -7.67 -6.41
CA ARG A 154 4.57 -6.73 -6.56
C ARG A 154 4.12 -5.28 -6.37
N TYR A 155 3.04 -4.90 -7.04
CA TYR A 155 2.40 -3.60 -6.92
C TYR A 155 1.14 -3.73 -6.06
N ILE A 156 0.95 -2.81 -5.12
CA ILE A 156 -0.28 -2.71 -4.34
C ILE A 156 -0.80 -1.27 -4.47
N LEU A 157 -2.02 -1.14 -4.96
CA LEU A 157 -2.70 0.12 -5.19
C LEU A 157 -3.95 0.15 -4.32
N HIS A 158 -4.00 1.09 -3.39
CA HIS A 158 -5.11 1.30 -2.48
C HIS A 158 -5.74 2.67 -2.76
N THR A 159 -7.05 2.70 -2.90
CA THR A 159 -7.81 3.91 -3.25
C THR A 159 -8.98 4.08 -2.29
N HIS A 160 -9.48 5.30 -2.14
CA HIS A 160 -10.69 5.55 -1.36
C HIS A 160 -11.80 5.97 -2.33
N SER A 161 -12.14 5.06 -3.25
CA SER A 161 -13.08 5.34 -4.33
C SER A 161 -14.43 5.80 -3.78
N LEU A 162 -14.93 6.94 -4.27
CA LEU A 162 -16.21 7.51 -3.87
C LEU A 162 -17.36 6.53 -4.15
N ALA A 163 -17.32 5.86 -5.31
CA ALA A 163 -18.33 4.87 -5.67
C ALA A 163 -18.33 3.69 -4.69
N LEU A 164 -17.15 3.12 -4.39
CA LEU A 164 -17.03 2.00 -3.46
C LEU A 164 -17.45 2.40 -2.04
N LEU A 165 -17.02 3.57 -1.58
CA LEU A 165 -17.41 4.09 -0.26
C LEU A 165 -18.92 4.32 -0.17
N THR A 166 -19.57 4.76 -1.25
CA THR A 166 -21.03 4.94 -1.29
C THR A 166 -21.75 3.61 -1.12
N LEU A 167 -21.28 2.55 -1.78
CA LEU A 167 -21.86 1.20 -1.68
C LEU A 167 -21.57 0.56 -0.32
N SER A 168 -20.30 0.52 0.11
CA SER A 168 -19.87 -0.15 1.34
C SER A 168 -20.37 0.50 2.63
N ASN A 169 -20.76 1.78 2.61
CA ASN A 169 -21.35 2.47 3.76
C ASN A 169 -22.87 2.24 3.92
N GLN A 170 -23.54 1.56 2.98
CA GLN A 170 -24.94 1.18 3.17
C GLN A 170 -25.11 0.14 4.30
N PRO A 171 -26.32 0.02 4.89
CA PRO A 171 -26.60 -1.02 5.89
C PRO A 171 -26.20 -2.43 5.43
N ASP A 172 -26.45 -2.76 4.16
CA ASP A 172 -26.13 -4.04 3.53
C ASP A 172 -24.91 -3.93 2.57
N GLY A 173 -23.97 -3.04 2.88
CA GLY A 173 -22.88 -2.66 1.98
C GLY A 173 -22.03 -3.83 1.45
N GLU A 174 -21.79 -4.85 2.27
CA GLU A 174 -21.08 -6.06 1.84
C GLU A 174 -21.84 -6.84 0.75
N THR A 175 -23.15 -7.02 0.93
CA THR A 175 -24.00 -7.68 -0.07
C THR A 175 -24.03 -6.88 -1.37
N ILE A 176 -24.22 -5.56 -1.27
CA ILE A 176 -24.26 -4.66 -2.43
C ILE A 176 -22.93 -4.68 -3.19
N CYS A 177 -21.80 -4.56 -2.49
CA CYS A 177 -20.48 -4.63 -3.10
C CYS A 177 -20.26 -5.95 -3.84
N ARG A 178 -20.68 -7.08 -3.25
CA ARG A 178 -20.58 -8.40 -3.87
C ARG A 178 -21.48 -8.55 -5.10
N GLU A 179 -22.68 -7.97 -5.09
CA GLU A 179 -23.59 -7.98 -6.25
C GLU A 179 -23.04 -7.14 -7.42
N VAL A 180 -22.40 -6.00 -7.12
CA VAL A 180 -21.88 -5.08 -8.13
C VAL A 180 -20.52 -5.53 -8.69
N LEU A 181 -19.61 -5.98 -7.83
CA LEU A 181 -18.23 -6.34 -8.21
C LEU A 181 -18.07 -7.84 -8.52
N GLY A 182 -19.07 -8.65 -8.18
CA GLY A 182 -19.04 -10.09 -8.36
C GLY A 182 -18.11 -10.81 -7.37
N THR A 183 -17.84 -12.08 -7.65
CA THR A 183 -17.00 -12.95 -6.80
C THR A 183 -15.50 -12.78 -7.05
N GLY A 184 -15.11 -11.95 -8.03
CA GLY A 184 -13.70 -11.65 -8.31
C GLY A 184 -13.06 -10.74 -7.26
N PHE A 185 -13.83 -10.18 -6.33
CA PHE A 185 -13.33 -9.33 -5.26
C PHE A 185 -13.59 -9.97 -3.88
N GLY A 186 -12.54 -10.09 -3.07
CA GLY A 186 -12.67 -10.47 -1.67
C GLY A 186 -13.21 -9.32 -0.83
N SER A 187 -13.97 -9.64 0.23
CA SER A 187 -14.52 -8.64 1.16
C SER A 187 -13.80 -8.75 2.51
N VAL A 188 -13.39 -7.60 3.05
CA VAL A 188 -12.83 -7.47 4.40
C VAL A 188 -13.77 -6.59 5.21
N PRO A 189 -14.28 -7.04 6.37
CA PRO A 189 -15.18 -6.23 7.18
C PRO A 189 -14.50 -4.94 7.66
N TYR A 190 -15.29 -3.96 8.10
CA TYR A 190 -14.74 -2.70 8.59
C TYR A 190 -13.86 -2.92 9.82
N ILE A 191 -12.55 -2.72 9.63
CA ILE A 191 -11.53 -2.78 10.66
C ILE A 191 -10.71 -1.50 10.56
N LYS A 192 -10.41 -0.88 11.71
CA LYS A 192 -9.56 0.32 11.75
C LYS A 192 -8.18 0.02 11.12
N PRO A 193 -7.61 0.96 10.34
CA PRO A 193 -6.28 0.78 9.75
C PRO A 193 -5.22 0.40 10.78
N GLY A 194 -4.42 -0.63 10.47
CA GLY A 194 -3.40 -1.18 11.35
C GLY A 194 -3.14 -2.66 11.08
N LEU A 195 -2.51 -3.31 12.05
CA LEU A 195 -2.10 -4.72 11.95
C LEU A 195 -3.27 -5.67 11.71
N HIS A 196 -4.37 -5.52 12.45
CA HIS A 196 -5.54 -6.39 12.32
C HIS A 196 -6.18 -6.30 10.93
N LEU A 197 -6.28 -5.10 10.36
CA LEU A 197 -6.77 -4.92 8.98
C LEU A 197 -5.85 -5.63 7.98
N ALA A 198 -4.53 -5.48 8.13
CA ALA A 198 -3.55 -6.11 7.24
C ALA A 198 -3.60 -7.64 7.29
N LEU A 199 -3.75 -8.23 8.48
CA LEU A 199 -3.92 -9.68 8.66
C LEU A 199 -5.23 -10.16 8.04
N SER A 200 -6.34 -9.45 8.27
CA SER A 200 -7.64 -9.82 7.71
C SER A 200 -7.66 -9.75 6.18
N ALA A 201 -6.98 -8.77 5.60
CA ALA A 201 -6.79 -8.66 4.16
C ALA A 201 -5.95 -9.81 3.59
N LEU A 202 -4.87 -10.18 4.27
CA LEU A 202 -4.06 -11.34 3.91
C LEU A 202 -4.89 -12.63 3.95
N ASP A 203 -5.69 -12.84 5.00
CA ASP A 203 -6.52 -14.03 5.14
C ASP A 203 -7.64 -14.10 4.09
N ALA A 204 -8.25 -12.96 3.74
CA ALA A 204 -9.22 -12.87 2.66
C ALA A 204 -8.59 -13.29 1.32
N TYR A 205 -7.38 -12.80 1.03
CA TYR A 205 -6.63 -13.17 -0.17
C TYR A 205 -6.18 -14.65 -0.15
N GLU A 206 -5.71 -15.17 0.98
CA GLU A 206 -5.23 -16.56 1.04
C GLU A 206 -6.34 -17.60 0.88
N LYS A 207 -7.55 -17.28 1.32
CA LYS A 207 -8.74 -18.14 1.11
C LYS A 207 -9.14 -18.23 -0.35
N HIS A 208 -8.94 -17.15 -1.10
CA HIS A 208 -9.34 -17.02 -2.51
C HIS A 208 -8.23 -16.32 -3.29
N ARG A 209 -7.19 -17.06 -3.70
CA ARG A 209 -6.02 -16.49 -4.37
C ARG A 209 -6.28 -16.05 -5.81
N GLU A 210 -7.46 -16.38 -6.34
CA GLU A 210 -7.96 -16.01 -7.66
C GLU A 210 -8.59 -14.62 -7.72
N ILE A 211 -8.77 -13.93 -6.58
CA ILE A 211 -9.38 -12.61 -6.55
C ILE A 211 -8.51 -11.56 -7.28
N GLU A 212 -9.18 -10.64 -7.96
CA GLU A 212 -8.58 -9.51 -8.67
C GLU A 212 -8.32 -8.32 -7.72
N GLY A 213 -9.02 -8.28 -6.59
CA GLY A 213 -8.88 -7.21 -5.60
C GLY A 213 -9.60 -7.49 -4.29
N LEU A 214 -9.45 -6.56 -3.35
CA LEU A 214 -10.10 -6.58 -2.05
C LEU A 214 -10.95 -5.33 -1.88
N VAL A 215 -12.13 -5.50 -1.28
CA VAL A 215 -12.99 -4.42 -0.81
C VAL A 215 -12.84 -4.33 0.70
N LEU A 216 -12.29 -3.23 1.19
CA LEU A 216 -12.23 -2.93 2.61
C LEU A 216 -13.49 -2.15 2.98
N GLN A 217 -14.47 -2.81 3.60
CA GLN A 217 -15.78 -2.20 3.85
C GLN A 217 -15.64 -0.89 4.63
N LYS A 218 -16.30 0.17 4.14
CA LYS A 218 -16.27 1.53 4.72
C LYS A 218 -14.89 2.19 4.75
N HIS A 219 -13.96 1.71 3.93
CA HIS A 219 -12.59 2.20 3.86
C HIS A 219 -12.15 2.48 2.41
N GLY A 220 -12.06 1.46 1.55
CA GLY A 220 -11.51 1.61 0.21
C GLY A 220 -11.35 0.30 -0.57
#